data_AF-A0A5Z3GGC6-F1
#
_entry.id   AF-A0A5Z3GGC6-F1
#
_cell.length_a   1.000
_cell.length_b   1.000
_cell.length_c   1.000
_cell.angle_alpha   90.00
_cell.angle_beta   90.00
_cell.angle_gamma   90.00
#
_symmetry.space_group_name_H-M   'P 1'
#
loop_
_entity.id
_entity.type
_entity.pdbx_description
1 polymer ?
#
loop_
_entity_poly.entity_id
_entity_poly.type
_entity_poly.pdbx_seq_one_letter_code
_entity_poly.pdbx_strand_id
1 'polypeptide(L)'
;EKNIAIKVKLGIKYSWLIVSLISYYLARSLISNIFDIPFDTTLNKLMTAVSALLFIFIFYYTIYFICISYLILMAPKIKKRKATPSDDISYSMSVFAPLFFIGYISYIAFSIQTFSIIKFGFGFAMEYDTRDTFFCNNKYMWLSEYSKARFMFIAEGNYRALIPHRDDFTISRLTCTNSEPFYLLVTVQDKKDFMLEALEKQAEMLTSDLKTAISLNVR
;
A
#
# COMPACT_ATOMS: atom_id res chain seq x y z
N GLU A 1 22.50 28.58 -23.94
CA GLU A 1 21.41 28.61 -22.92
C GLU A 1 20.02 28.24 -23.44
N LYS A 2 19.41 28.97 -24.40
CA LYS A 2 18.03 28.72 -24.86
C LYS A 2 17.74 27.26 -25.26
N ASN A 3 18.70 26.60 -25.93
CA ASN A 3 18.56 25.21 -26.37
C ASN A 3 18.64 24.17 -25.22
N ILE A 4 19.33 24.50 -24.12
CA ILE A 4 19.41 23.66 -22.92
C ILE A 4 18.12 23.79 -22.12
N ALA A 5 17.61 25.02 -21.94
CA ALA A 5 16.35 25.28 -21.24
C ALA A 5 15.16 24.58 -21.90
N ILE A 6 15.10 24.56 -23.23
CA ILE A 6 14.05 23.85 -24.00
C ILE A 6 14.14 22.33 -23.74
N LYS A 7 15.34 21.74 -23.81
CA LYS A 7 15.55 20.30 -23.54
C LYS A 7 15.17 19.91 -22.11
N VAL A 8 15.53 20.74 -21.12
CA VAL A 8 15.16 20.52 -19.71
C VAL A 8 13.66 20.60 -19.52
N LYS A 9 12.99 21.60 -20.10
CA LYS A 9 11.53 21.74 -20.04
C LYS A 9 10.82 20.53 -20.66
N LEU A 10 11.34 20.04 -21.79
CA LEU A 10 10.84 18.84 -22.45
C LEU A 10 11.00 17.60 -21.56
N GLY A 11 12.19 17.43 -20.97
CA GLY A 11 12.49 16.32 -20.05
C GLY A 11 11.58 16.31 -18.82
N ILE A 12 11.35 17.46 -18.21
CA ILE A 12 10.41 17.59 -17.07
C ILE A 12 9.00 17.19 -17.50
N LYS A 13 8.51 17.68 -18.64
CA LYS A 13 7.17 17.35 -19.14
C LYS A 13 6.97 15.85 -19.35
N TYR A 14 7.92 15.18 -20.00
CA TYR A 14 7.82 13.73 -20.23
C TYR A 14 8.05 12.91 -18.96
N SER A 15 8.93 13.34 -18.06
CA SER A 15 9.15 12.66 -16.78
C SER A 15 7.87 12.61 -15.94
N TRP A 16 7.10 13.70 -15.91
CA TRP A 16 5.83 13.76 -15.18
C TRP A 16 4.80 12.78 -15.74
N LEU A 17 4.68 12.67 -17.06
CA LEU A 17 3.78 11.71 -17.69
C LEU A 17 4.18 10.27 -17.35
N ILE A 18 5.48 9.93 -17.46
CA ILE A 18 5.99 8.59 -17.18
C ILE A 18 5.77 8.22 -15.72
N VAL A 19 6.14 9.10 -14.78
CA VAL A 19 5.97 8.88 -13.34
C VAL A 19 4.49 8.71 -13.00
N SER A 20 3.60 9.53 -13.59
CA SER A 20 2.16 9.43 -13.35
C SER A 20 1.59 8.10 -13.85
N LEU A 21 2.01 7.63 -15.03
CA LEU A 21 1.59 6.35 -15.61
C LEU A 21 2.02 5.16 -14.74
N ILE A 22 3.29 5.13 -14.33
CA ILE A 22 3.84 4.07 -13.47
C ILE A 22 3.13 4.09 -12.11
N SER A 23 2.97 5.28 -11.52
CA SER A 23 2.31 5.44 -10.22
C SER A 23 0.86 4.98 -10.26
N TYR A 24 0.13 5.29 -11.33
CA TYR A 24 -1.24 4.85 -11.52
C TYR A 24 -1.34 3.34 -11.69
N TYR A 25 -0.44 2.73 -12.46
CA TYR A 25 -0.38 1.28 -12.61
C TYR A 25 -0.10 0.58 -11.26
N LEU A 26 0.88 1.08 -10.50
CA LEU A 26 1.20 0.55 -9.17
C LEU A 26 0.03 0.72 -8.20
N ALA A 27 -0.66 1.86 -8.23
CA ALA A 27 -1.86 2.08 -7.45
C ALA A 27 -2.96 1.06 -7.77
N ARG A 28 -3.24 0.82 -9.05
CA ARG A 28 -4.23 -0.17 -9.47
C ARG A 28 -3.84 -1.57 -9.03
N SER A 29 -2.57 -1.94 -9.16
CA SER A 29 -2.07 -3.24 -8.72
C SER A 29 -2.19 -3.41 -7.20
N LEU A 30 -1.83 -2.37 -6.44
CA LEU A 30 -1.94 -2.36 -4.99
C LEU A 30 -3.40 -2.53 -4.53
N ILE A 31 -4.32 -1.72 -5.07
CA ILE A 31 -5.75 -1.79 -4.73
C ILE A 31 -6.38 -3.13 -5.14
N SER A 32 -6.03 -3.64 -6.32
CA SER A 32 -6.50 -4.94 -6.80
C SER A 32 -6.09 -6.08 -5.86
N ASN A 33 -4.83 -6.08 -5.42
CA ASN A 33 -4.29 -7.09 -4.52
C ASN A 33 -4.83 -6.95 -3.11
N ILE A 34 -4.83 -5.73 -2.53
CA ILE A 34 -5.31 -5.52 -1.16
C ILE A 34 -6.76 -5.93 -1.06
N PHE A 35 -7.64 -5.43 -1.94
CA PHE A 35 -9.08 -5.65 -1.81
C PHE A 35 -9.59 -6.92 -2.51
N ASP A 36 -8.69 -7.72 -3.10
CA ASP A 36 -9.04 -8.90 -3.90
C ASP A 36 -10.11 -8.58 -4.96
N ILE A 37 -9.90 -7.49 -5.70
CA ILE A 37 -10.82 -7.03 -6.76
C ILE A 37 -10.18 -7.15 -8.14
N PRO A 38 -10.96 -7.41 -9.21
CA PRO A 38 -10.42 -7.47 -10.56
C PRO A 38 -9.74 -6.16 -10.95
N PHE A 39 -8.57 -6.26 -11.57
CA PHE A 39 -7.75 -5.11 -11.95
C PHE A 39 -8.53 -4.06 -12.77
N ASP A 40 -9.45 -4.47 -13.64
CA ASP A 40 -10.24 -3.55 -14.46
C ASP A 40 -11.23 -2.70 -13.67
N THR A 41 -11.76 -3.24 -12.56
CA THR A 41 -12.71 -2.52 -11.69
C THR A 41 -12.05 -1.40 -10.88
N THR A 42 -10.72 -1.41 -10.74
CA THR A 42 -9.96 -0.41 -9.98
C THR A 42 -9.95 0.98 -10.62
N LEU A 43 -10.22 1.08 -11.93
CA LEU A 43 -10.08 2.34 -12.67
C LEU A 43 -11.04 3.43 -12.19
N ASN A 44 -12.23 3.04 -11.72
CA ASN A 44 -13.28 3.96 -11.26
C ASN A 44 -13.30 4.13 -9.73
N LYS A 45 -12.31 3.60 -9.01
CA LYS A 45 -12.24 3.65 -7.55
C LYS A 45 -11.45 4.87 -7.09
N LEU A 46 -12.03 5.65 -6.19
CA LEU A 46 -11.37 6.81 -5.60
C LEU A 46 -10.11 6.39 -4.81
N MET A 47 -10.11 5.22 -4.18
CA MET A 47 -8.93 4.68 -3.49
C MET A 47 -7.72 4.52 -4.41
N THR A 48 -7.95 4.17 -5.68
CA THR A 48 -6.90 4.09 -6.71
C THR A 48 -6.30 5.45 -6.98
N ALA A 49 -7.13 6.49 -7.12
CA ALA A 49 -6.66 7.84 -7.38
C ALA A 49 -5.83 8.39 -6.19
N VAL A 50 -6.31 8.20 -4.96
CA VAL A 50 -5.58 8.59 -3.74
C VAL A 50 -4.25 7.85 -3.64
N SER A 51 -4.23 6.54 -3.91
CA SER A 51 -3.00 5.74 -3.88
C SER A 51 -2.01 6.16 -4.98
N ALA A 52 -2.50 6.55 -6.17
CA ALA A 52 -1.66 7.04 -7.24
C ALA A 52 -0.97 8.36 -6.87
N LEU A 53 -1.67 9.28 -6.18
CA LEU A 53 -1.07 10.51 -5.66
C LEU A 53 0.04 10.22 -4.64
N LEU A 54 -0.15 9.22 -3.76
CA LEU A 54 0.88 8.75 -2.84
C LEU A 54 2.11 8.21 -3.60
N PHE A 55 1.92 7.39 -4.64
CA PHE A 55 3.04 6.88 -5.43
C PHE A 55 3.78 8.00 -6.16
N ILE A 56 3.06 8.96 -6.76
CA ILE A 56 3.67 10.13 -7.41
C ILE A 56 4.52 10.90 -6.40
N PHE A 57 3.99 11.13 -5.19
CA PHE A 57 4.72 11.79 -4.11
C PHE A 57 6.00 11.02 -3.75
N ILE A 58 5.92 9.70 -3.56
CA ILE A 58 7.08 8.84 -3.27
C ILE A 58 8.13 8.88 -4.39
N PHE A 59 7.73 8.83 -5.66
CA PHE A 59 8.66 8.90 -6.78
C PHE A 59 9.40 10.23 -6.84
N TYR A 60 8.68 11.35 -6.76
CA TYR A 60 9.33 12.66 -6.75
C TYR A 60 10.23 12.86 -5.53
N TYR A 61 9.79 12.36 -4.39
CA TYR A 61 10.56 12.38 -3.16
C TYR A 61 11.86 11.57 -3.29
N THR A 62 11.81 10.34 -3.79
CA THR A 62 13.00 9.51 -4.03
C THR A 62 13.96 10.14 -5.05
N ILE A 63 13.45 10.70 -6.15
CA ILE A 63 14.27 11.44 -7.12
C ILE A 63 14.98 12.62 -6.46
N TYR A 64 14.29 13.39 -5.62
CA TYR A 64 14.87 14.52 -4.89
C TYR A 64 16.04 14.09 -4.02
N PHE A 65 15.90 13.01 -3.23
CA PHE A 65 16.97 12.49 -2.37
C PHE A 65 18.18 11.98 -3.17
N ILE A 66 17.93 11.32 -4.31
CA ILE A 66 19.01 10.88 -5.21
C ILE A 66 19.78 12.09 -5.75
N CYS A 67 19.08 13.15 -6.18
CA CYS A 67 19.71 14.38 -6.67
C CYS A 67 20.54 15.08 -5.59
N ILE A 68 20.02 15.23 -4.37
CA ILE A 68 20.75 15.83 -3.25
C ILE A 68 22.00 15.02 -2.91
N SER A 69 21.86 13.69 -2.83
CA SER A 69 22.99 12.78 -2.55
C SER A 69 24.07 12.88 -3.62
N TYR A 70 23.68 12.93 -4.90
CA TYR A 70 24.60 13.13 -6.02
C TYR A 70 25.35 14.47 -5.94
N LEU A 71 24.65 15.57 -5.59
CA LEU A 71 25.26 16.88 -5.42
C LEU A 71 26.28 16.89 -4.28
N ILE A 72 25.96 16.27 -3.14
CA ILE A 72 26.87 16.14 -1.99
C ILE A 72 28.12 15.35 -2.39
N LEU A 73 27.97 14.24 -3.13
CA LEU A 73 29.09 13.41 -3.59
C LEU A 73 29.98 14.11 -4.63
N MET A 74 29.43 15.02 -5.43
CA MET A 74 30.17 15.78 -6.45
C MET A 74 30.77 17.08 -5.92
N ALA A 75 30.21 17.68 -4.86
CA ALA A 75 30.73 18.89 -4.21
C ALA A 75 32.24 18.84 -3.86
N PRO A 76 32.80 17.76 -3.27
CA PRO A 76 34.23 17.70 -2.95
C PRO A 76 35.12 17.60 -4.20
N LYS A 77 34.59 17.16 -5.35
CA LYS A 77 35.37 17.09 -6.60
C LYS A 77 35.59 18.48 -7.22
N ILE A 78 34.66 19.42 -6.99
CA ILE A 78 34.73 20.79 -7.51
C ILE A 78 35.71 21.66 -6.68
N LYS A 79 35.85 21.37 -5.38
CA LYS A 79 36.74 22.10 -4.46
C LYS A 79 38.24 21.74 -4.55
N LYS A 80 38.68 20.88 -5.47
CA LYS A 80 40.11 20.55 -5.65
C LYS A 80 40.98 21.68 -6.25
N ARG A 81 40.54 22.95 -6.21
CA ARG A 81 41.35 24.12 -6.56
C ARG A 81 41.73 24.88 -5.28
N LYS A 82 42.87 24.47 -4.69
CA LYS A 82 43.63 25.13 -3.61
C LYS A 82 42.81 25.61 -2.39
N ALA A 83 42.62 24.73 -1.40
CA ALA A 83 42.33 25.14 -0.03
C ALA A 83 43.17 24.29 0.93
N THR A 84 43.85 24.95 1.87
CA THR A 84 44.68 24.38 2.94
C THR A 84 43.87 23.43 3.85
N PRO A 85 44.43 22.32 4.37
CA PRO A 85 43.61 21.14 4.62
C PRO A 85 43.06 20.94 6.04
N SER A 86 43.37 21.73 7.07
CA SER A 86 43.19 21.25 8.45
C SER A 86 42.12 21.93 9.32
N ASP A 87 41.84 23.23 9.20
CA ASP A 87 40.92 23.92 10.15
C ASP A 87 39.49 24.11 9.63
N ASP A 88 39.27 24.01 8.33
CA ASP A 88 37.98 24.38 7.70
C ASP A 88 36.94 23.23 7.75
N ILE A 89 37.41 21.99 7.92
CA ILE A 89 36.57 20.78 7.95
C ILE A 89 35.85 20.65 9.30
N SER A 90 36.51 20.94 10.43
CA SER A 90 35.87 20.86 11.75
C SER A 90 34.80 21.94 11.93
N TYR A 91 35.08 23.16 11.45
CA TYR A 91 34.15 24.28 11.50
C TYR A 91 32.95 24.07 10.55
N SER A 92 33.19 23.58 9.32
CA SER A 92 32.11 23.16 8.42
C SER A 92 31.25 22.07 9.06
N MET A 93 31.83 21.00 9.60
CA MET A 93 31.06 19.91 10.21
C MET A 93 30.24 20.38 11.42
N SER A 94 30.73 21.35 12.21
CA SER A 94 30.01 21.92 13.36
C SER A 94 28.78 22.75 12.97
N VAL A 95 28.74 23.33 11.76
CA VAL A 95 27.58 24.11 11.28
C VAL A 95 26.64 23.24 10.43
N PHE A 96 27.19 22.32 9.64
CA PHE A 96 26.40 21.42 8.80
C PHE A 96 25.67 20.34 9.60
N ALA A 97 26.25 19.81 10.67
CA ALA A 97 25.60 18.75 11.45
C ALA A 97 24.30 19.24 12.13
N PRO A 98 24.26 20.38 12.85
CA PRO A 98 23.02 20.91 13.42
C PRO A 98 21.95 21.23 12.37
N LEU A 99 22.34 21.83 11.25
CA LEU A 99 21.42 22.12 10.15
C LEU A 99 20.84 20.84 9.51
N PHE A 100 21.66 19.79 9.40
CA PHE A 100 21.21 18.49 8.94
C PHE A 100 20.22 17.85 9.92
N PHE A 101 20.51 17.88 11.23
CA PHE A 101 19.59 17.37 12.25
C PHE A 101 18.27 18.13 12.27
N ILE A 102 18.30 19.46 12.20
CA ILE A 102 17.08 20.29 12.12
C ILE A 102 16.29 19.92 10.87
N GLY A 103 16.94 19.86 9.70
CA GLY A 103 16.30 19.46 8.45
C GLY A 103 15.70 18.06 8.50
N TYR A 104 16.39 17.10 9.14
CA TYR A 104 15.92 15.73 9.30
C TYR A 104 14.72 15.62 10.26
N ILE A 105 14.72 16.37 11.36
CA ILE A 105 13.60 16.43 12.31
C ILE A 105 12.39 17.11 11.66
N SER A 106 12.59 18.24 10.98
CA SER A 106 11.53 18.90 10.20
C SER A 106 10.99 17.98 9.10
N TYR A 107 11.85 17.17 8.48
CA TYR A 107 11.45 16.15 7.52
C TYR A 107 10.58 15.06 8.15
N ILE A 108 10.97 14.49 9.30
CA ILE A 108 10.15 13.49 10.00
C ILE A 108 8.78 14.07 10.34
N ALA A 109 8.73 15.29 10.89
CA ALA A 109 7.49 15.97 11.22
C ALA A 109 6.59 16.17 9.99
N PHE A 110 7.17 16.62 8.87
CA PHE A 110 6.45 16.77 7.60
C PHE A 110 5.93 15.42 7.08
N SER A 111 6.71 14.35 7.17
CA SER A 111 6.30 13.01 6.75
C SER A 111 5.16 12.45 7.60
N ILE A 112 5.20 12.64 8.92
CA ILE A 112 4.11 12.24 9.82
C ILE A 112 2.81 12.98 9.45
N GLN A 113 2.90 14.30 9.26
CA GLN A 113 1.73 15.10 8.87
C GLN A 113 1.18 14.67 7.51
N THR A 114 2.06 14.44 6.55
CA THR A 114 1.67 13.96 5.21
C THR A 114 1.01 12.59 5.29
N PHE A 115 1.53 11.67 6.11
CA PHE A 115 0.94 10.36 6.31
C PHE A 115 -0.47 10.46 6.92
N SER A 116 -0.70 11.36 7.87
CA SER A 116 -2.02 11.60 8.44
C SER A 116 -3.02 12.10 7.39
N ILE A 117 -2.60 13.00 6.50
CA ILE A 117 -3.45 13.50 5.40
C ILE A 117 -3.79 12.37 4.43
N ILE A 118 -2.82 11.53 4.10
CA ILE A 118 -3.03 10.38 3.22
C ILE A 118 -3.97 9.36 3.87
N LYS A 119 -3.79 9.05 5.17
CA LYS A 119 -4.67 8.15 5.92
C LYS A 119 -6.11 8.66 5.91
N PHE A 120 -6.29 9.97 6.14
CA PHE A 120 -7.60 10.61 6.03
C PHE A 120 -8.19 10.49 4.63
N GLY A 121 -7.42 10.83 3.59
CA GLY A 121 -7.85 10.73 2.20
C GLY A 121 -8.21 9.31 1.78
N PHE A 122 -7.47 8.31 2.25
CA PHE A 122 -7.75 6.90 1.98
C PHE A 122 -9.00 6.42 2.73
N GLY A 123 -9.18 6.82 3.99
CA GLY A 123 -10.40 6.53 4.76
C GLY A 123 -11.64 7.09 4.08
N PHE A 124 -11.58 8.36 3.66
CA PHE A 124 -12.65 8.98 2.88
C PHE A 124 -12.91 8.24 1.56
N ALA A 125 -11.86 7.89 0.82
CA ALA A 125 -11.99 7.16 -0.43
C ALA A 125 -12.62 5.78 -0.26
N MET A 126 -12.25 5.07 0.82
CA MET A 126 -12.83 3.79 1.16
C MET A 126 -14.32 3.92 1.49
N GLU A 127 -14.72 4.92 2.28
CA GLU A 127 -16.15 5.18 2.55
C GLU A 127 -16.94 5.55 1.29
N TYR A 128 -16.31 6.26 0.36
CA TYR A 128 -16.94 6.63 -0.91
C TYR A 128 -17.12 5.43 -1.86
N ASP A 129 -16.11 4.55 -1.95
CA ASP A 129 -16.09 3.40 -2.83
C ASP A 129 -16.91 2.19 -2.32
N THR A 130 -17.38 2.27 -1.07
CA THR A 130 -18.11 1.21 -0.35
C THR A 130 -19.46 1.69 0.17
N ARG A 131 -20.32 0.76 0.58
CA ARG A 131 -21.62 1.04 1.19
C ARG A 131 -21.75 0.36 2.54
N ASP A 132 -22.68 0.81 3.37
CA ASP A 132 -23.06 0.17 4.64
C ASP A 132 -24.02 -1.02 4.46
N THR A 133 -24.57 -1.16 3.25
CA THR A 133 -25.52 -2.21 2.87
C THR A 133 -25.14 -2.81 1.52
N PHE A 134 -25.60 -4.04 1.27
CA PHE A 134 -25.46 -4.72 -0.01
C PHE A 134 -26.82 -5.17 -0.53
N PHE A 135 -26.97 -5.28 -1.85
CA PHE A 135 -28.23 -5.66 -2.47
C PHE A 135 -28.20 -7.14 -2.86
N CYS A 136 -29.14 -7.92 -2.35
CA CYS A 136 -29.22 -9.35 -2.53
C CYS A 136 -30.68 -9.83 -2.51
N ASN A 137 -31.05 -10.73 -3.43
CA ASN A 137 -32.41 -11.28 -3.52
C ASN A 137 -33.52 -10.20 -3.46
N ASN A 138 -33.37 -9.15 -4.28
CA ASN A 138 -34.27 -7.99 -4.36
C ASN A 138 -34.45 -7.17 -3.07
N LYS A 139 -33.54 -7.28 -2.10
CA LYS A 139 -33.58 -6.52 -0.85
C LYS A 139 -32.20 -6.00 -0.47
N TYR A 140 -32.16 -4.88 0.25
CA TYR A 140 -30.94 -4.41 0.90
C TYR A 140 -30.74 -5.15 2.21
N MET A 141 -29.51 -5.59 2.44
CA MET A 141 -29.09 -6.37 3.59
C MET A 141 -27.84 -5.77 4.22
N TRP A 142 -27.56 -6.15 5.46
CA TRP A 142 -26.35 -5.81 6.22
C TRP A 142 -25.93 -7.02 7.06
N LEU A 143 -24.70 -7.01 7.54
CA LEU A 143 -24.21 -8.03 8.47
C LEU A 143 -24.54 -7.60 9.90
N SER A 144 -25.48 -8.29 10.55
CA SER A 144 -25.92 -7.97 11.92
C SER A 144 -24.79 -8.10 12.94
N GLU A 145 -23.91 -9.07 12.77
CA GLU A 145 -22.73 -9.30 13.62
C GLU A 145 -21.66 -8.20 13.47
N TYR A 146 -21.66 -7.49 12.33
CA TYR A 146 -20.63 -6.52 11.97
C TYR A 146 -21.25 -5.18 11.56
N SER A 147 -21.76 -4.44 12.55
CA SER A 147 -22.45 -3.15 12.35
C SER A 147 -21.64 -2.07 11.63
N LYS A 148 -20.31 -2.18 11.62
CA LYS A 148 -19.39 -1.26 10.92
C LYS A 148 -18.82 -1.85 9.61
N ALA A 149 -19.33 -2.99 9.17
CA ALA A 149 -18.89 -3.57 7.90
C ALA A 149 -19.26 -2.65 6.74
N ARG A 150 -18.36 -2.60 5.76
CA ARG A 150 -18.56 -1.87 4.51
C ARG A 150 -18.52 -2.84 3.34
N PHE A 151 -19.30 -2.59 2.30
CA PHE A 151 -19.48 -3.49 1.16
C PHE A 151 -19.07 -2.79 -0.12
N MET A 152 -18.05 -3.31 -0.78
CA MET A 152 -17.63 -2.88 -2.10
C MET A 152 -18.35 -3.71 -3.15
N PHE A 153 -19.09 -3.06 -4.05
CA PHE A 153 -19.69 -3.71 -5.20
C PHE A 153 -18.61 -4.11 -6.21
N ILE A 154 -18.66 -5.38 -6.65
CA ILE A 154 -17.80 -5.93 -7.71
C ILE A 154 -18.64 -6.26 -8.94
N ALA A 155 -19.68 -7.07 -8.73
CA ALA A 155 -20.63 -7.48 -9.76
C ALA A 155 -21.97 -7.81 -9.09
N GLU A 156 -22.99 -8.06 -9.90
CA GLU A 156 -24.28 -8.50 -9.38
C GLU A 156 -24.12 -9.76 -8.52
N GLY A 157 -24.69 -9.71 -7.32
CA GLY A 157 -24.58 -10.78 -6.32
C GLY A 157 -23.17 -11.01 -5.75
N ASN A 158 -22.18 -10.17 -6.07
CA ASN A 158 -20.80 -10.35 -5.62
C ASN A 158 -20.21 -9.05 -5.06
N TYR A 159 -19.83 -9.11 -3.79
CA TYR A 159 -19.31 -7.98 -3.03
C TYR A 159 -18.00 -8.37 -2.33
N ARG A 160 -17.24 -7.36 -1.92
CA ARG A 160 -16.21 -7.49 -0.90
C ARG A 160 -16.70 -6.83 0.38
N ALA A 161 -16.79 -7.59 1.45
CA ALA A 161 -17.08 -7.08 2.78
C ALA A 161 -15.77 -6.71 3.47
N LEU A 162 -15.66 -5.48 3.92
CA LEU A 162 -14.57 -4.95 4.71
C LEU A 162 -15.07 -4.87 6.15
N ILE A 163 -14.57 -5.77 6.99
CA ILE A 163 -14.99 -5.89 8.37
C ILE A 163 -13.87 -5.32 9.25
N PRO A 164 -14.11 -4.21 9.97
CA PRO A 164 -13.07 -3.60 10.79
C PRO A 164 -12.71 -4.51 11.96
N HIS A 165 -11.40 -4.74 12.15
CA HIS A 165 -10.82 -5.48 13.25
C HIS A 165 -9.72 -4.65 13.94
N ARG A 166 -10.08 -3.98 15.04
CA ARG A 166 -9.20 -3.06 15.79
C ARG A 166 -8.65 -1.94 14.88
N ASP A 167 -7.39 -2.05 14.49
CA ASP A 167 -6.66 -1.06 13.68
C ASP A 167 -6.58 -1.42 12.18
N ASP A 168 -7.11 -2.59 11.80
CA ASP A 168 -7.09 -3.10 10.42
C ASP A 168 -8.49 -3.53 9.95
N PHE A 169 -8.60 -4.03 8.74
CA PHE A 169 -9.83 -4.60 8.18
C PHE A 169 -9.57 -6.00 7.64
N THR A 170 -10.48 -6.92 7.96
CA THR A 170 -10.53 -8.21 7.25
C THR A 170 -11.37 -8.04 6.00
N ILE A 171 -10.92 -8.68 4.92
CA ILE A 171 -11.63 -8.66 3.65
C ILE A 171 -12.24 -10.04 3.44
N SER A 172 -13.55 -10.05 3.20
CA SER A 172 -14.30 -11.26 2.92
C SER A 172 -15.03 -11.13 1.59
N ARG A 173 -15.12 -12.21 0.84
CA ARG A 173 -16.00 -12.34 -0.31
C ARG A 173 -17.42 -12.55 0.19
N LEU A 174 -18.33 -11.71 -0.25
CA LEU A 174 -19.75 -11.85 0.02
C LEU A 174 -20.45 -12.18 -1.31
N THR A 175 -21.01 -13.38 -1.39
CA THR A 175 -21.72 -13.86 -2.57
C THR A 175 -23.18 -14.13 -2.22
N CYS A 176 -24.10 -13.64 -3.04
CA CYS A 176 -25.53 -13.88 -2.89
C CYS A 176 -25.89 -15.34 -3.16
N THR A 177 -26.78 -15.86 -2.33
CA THR A 177 -27.31 -17.23 -2.43
C THR A 177 -28.84 -17.21 -2.38
N ASN A 178 -29.45 -18.32 -2.79
CA ASN A 178 -30.92 -18.45 -2.83
C ASN A 178 -31.53 -18.96 -1.52
N SER A 179 -30.71 -19.36 -0.54
CA SER A 179 -31.13 -19.92 0.74
C SER A 179 -30.73 -19.00 1.89
N GLU A 180 -31.60 -18.84 2.89
CA GLU A 180 -31.28 -18.07 4.10
C GLU A 180 -29.90 -18.46 4.69
N PRO A 181 -29.03 -17.49 5.03
CA PRO A 181 -29.27 -16.04 5.16
C PRO A 181 -29.19 -15.23 3.84
N PHE A 182 -29.27 -15.89 2.69
CA PHE A 182 -29.19 -15.35 1.31
C PHE A 182 -27.84 -14.80 0.90
N TYR A 183 -26.82 -15.00 1.72
CA TYR A 183 -25.45 -14.70 1.38
C TYR A 183 -24.51 -15.74 1.98
N LEU A 184 -23.35 -15.89 1.35
CA LEU A 184 -22.20 -16.62 1.84
C LEU A 184 -21.06 -15.63 2.05
N LEU A 185 -20.50 -15.64 3.26
CA LEU A 185 -19.35 -14.82 3.62
C LEU A 185 -18.13 -15.74 3.75
N VAL A 186 -17.10 -15.51 2.93
CA VAL A 186 -15.86 -16.28 2.95
C VAL A 186 -14.70 -15.32 3.11
N THR A 187 -13.91 -15.46 4.17
CA THR A 187 -12.72 -14.62 4.37
C THR A 187 -11.71 -14.87 3.24
N VAL A 188 -11.16 -13.79 2.68
CA VAL A 188 -10.06 -13.88 1.72
C VAL A 188 -8.81 -14.31 2.50
N GLN A 189 -8.29 -15.49 2.18
CA GLN A 189 -7.04 -15.98 2.75
C GLN A 189 -5.88 -15.66 1.81
N ASP A 190 -4.77 -15.20 2.39
CA ASP A 190 -3.51 -15.09 1.66
C ASP A 190 -2.97 -16.47 1.31
N LYS A 191 -2.26 -16.56 0.18
CA LYS A 191 -1.66 -17.84 -0.28
C LYS A 191 -0.79 -18.47 0.80
N LYS A 192 -0.05 -17.66 1.55
CA LYS A 192 0.85 -18.15 2.62
C LYS A 192 0.05 -18.82 3.72
N ASP A 193 -1.02 -18.18 4.17
CA ASP A 193 -1.86 -18.66 5.26
C ASP A 193 -2.62 -19.92 4.84
N PHE A 194 -3.15 -19.94 3.62
CA PHE A 194 -3.78 -21.13 3.05
C PHE A 194 -2.81 -22.32 2.96
N MET A 195 -1.56 -22.09 2.51
CA MET A 195 -0.56 -23.15 2.44
C MET A 195 -0.15 -23.64 3.82
N LEU A 196 -0.06 -22.74 4.80
CA LEU A 196 0.28 -23.09 6.17
C LEU A 196 -0.84 -23.93 6.82
N GLU A 197 -2.10 -23.53 6.66
CA GLU A 197 -3.26 -24.29 7.14
C GLU A 197 -3.34 -25.68 6.48
N ALA A 198 -3.04 -25.78 5.18
CA ALA A 198 -2.97 -27.06 4.48
C ALA A 198 -1.83 -27.96 4.99
N LEU A 199 -0.66 -27.38 5.30
CA LEU A 199 0.48 -28.10 5.87
C LEU A 199 0.18 -28.59 7.29
N GLU A 200 -0.46 -27.76 8.12
CA GLU A 200 -0.88 -28.14 9.47
C GLU A 200 -1.87 -29.31 9.44
N LYS A 201 -2.89 -29.27 8.58
CA LYS A 201 -3.82 -30.39 8.40
C LYS A 201 -3.12 -31.68 7.95
N GLN A 202 -2.14 -31.59 7.06
CA GLN A 202 -1.35 -32.74 6.65
C GLN A 202 -0.49 -33.30 7.79
N ALA A 203 0.11 -32.43 8.61
CA ALA A 203 0.88 -32.85 9.78
C ALA A 203 0.00 -33.52 10.84
N GLU A 204 -1.21 -33.01 11.08
CA GLU A 204 -2.19 -33.62 11.99
C GLU A 204 -2.65 -34.99 11.50
N MET A 205 -2.99 -35.12 10.22
CA MET A 205 -3.36 -36.40 9.62
C MET A 205 -2.22 -37.42 9.76
N LEU A 206 -0.99 -37.03 9.41
CA LEU A 206 0.18 -37.89 9.53
C LEU A 206 0.43 -38.32 10.99
N THR A 207 0.26 -37.42 11.94
CA THR A 207 0.39 -37.71 13.38
C THR A 207 -0.67 -38.72 13.84
N SER A 208 -1.91 -38.57 13.36
CA SER A 208 -3.00 -39.49 13.66
C SER A 208 -2.75 -40.89 13.08
N ASP A 209 -2.24 -40.97 11.84
CA ASP A 209 -1.92 -42.22 11.18
C ASP A 209 -0.78 -42.95 11.89
N LEU A 210 0.26 -42.21 12.29
CA LEU A 210 1.39 -42.75 13.06
C LEU A 210 0.95 -43.31 14.41
N LYS A 211 0.08 -42.59 15.13
CA LYS A 211 -0.48 -43.06 16.41
C LYS A 211 -1.28 -44.34 16.23
N THR A 212 -2.05 -44.44 15.15
CA THR A 212 -2.86 -45.62 14.82
C THR A 212 -1.97 -46.80 14.44
N ALA A 213 -0.94 -46.60 13.61
CA ALA A 213 0.02 -47.62 13.23
C ALA A 213 0.84 -48.16 14.41
N ILE A 214 1.28 -47.29 15.32
CA ILE A 214 1.97 -47.69 16.55
C ILE A 214 1.02 -48.50 17.44
N SER A 215 -0.24 -48.09 17.60
CA SER A 215 -1.21 -48.80 18.44
C SER A 215 -1.56 -50.21 17.91
N LEU A 216 -1.51 -50.42 16.59
CA LEU A 216 -1.73 -51.72 15.95
C LEU A 216 -0.54 -52.68 16.12
N ASN A 217 0.68 -52.15 16.25
CA ASN A 217 1.91 -52.94 16.45
C ASN A 217 2.19 -53.32 17.92
N VAL A 218 1.37 -52.87 18.88
CA VAL A 218 1.53 -53.14 20.32
C VAL A 218 0.55 -54.24 20.81
N ARG A 219 -0.16 -54.92 19.90
CA ARG A 219 -1.10 -56.01 20.19
C ARG A 219 -0.60 -57.34 19.65
#